data_AF-A0A352XSL9-F1
#
_entry.id   AF-A0A352XSL9-F1
#
_cell.length_a   1.000
_cell.length_b   1.000
_cell.length_c   1.000
_cell.angle_alpha   90.00
_cell.angle_beta   90.00
_cell.angle_gamma   90.00
#
_symmetry.space_group_name_H-M   'P 1'
#
loop_
_entity.id
_entity.type
_entity.pdbx_description
1 polymer ?
#
loop_
_entity_poly.entity_id
_entity_poly.type
_entity_poly.pdbx_seq_one_letter_code
_entity_poly.pdbx_strand_id
1 'polypeptide(L)' 'WVCSVPQMEDLTELFVRWNLHPDKLVTHRFPLERAKEAYELFDSGKTGKVAITWPS' A
#
# COMPACT_ATOMS: atom_id res chain seq x y z
N TRP A 1 9.27 -4.20 4.05
CA TRP A 1 9.67 -4.61 2.68
C TRP A 1 9.68 -6.13 2.69
N VAL A 2 9.09 -6.79 1.69
CA VAL A 2 9.06 -8.26 1.61
C VAL A 2 10.04 -8.66 0.53
N CYS A 3 11.02 -9.51 0.86
CA CYS A 3 12.19 -9.71 0.01
C CYS A 3 12.14 -11.02 -0.80
N SER A 4 11.14 -11.87 -0.60
CA SER A 4 11.01 -13.15 -1.30
C SER A 4 9.55 -13.54 -1.54
N VAL A 5 9.33 -14.39 -2.55
CA VAL A 5 8.00 -14.93 -2.90
C VAL A 5 7.39 -15.73 -1.73
N PRO A 6 8.12 -16.62 -1.02
CA PRO A 6 7.55 -17.33 0.12
C PRO A 6 7.08 -16.39 1.24
N GLN A 7 7.81 -15.31 1.51
CA GLN A 7 7.39 -14.32 2.51
C GLN A 7 6.14 -13.53 2.06
N MET A 8 5.90 -13.38 0.76
CA MET A 8 4.65 -12.82 0.26
C MET A 8 3.48 -13.79 0.46
N GLU A 9 3.68 -15.09 0.26
CA GLU A 9 2.65 -16.11 0.54
C GLU A 9 2.24 -16.08 2.02
N ASP A 10 3.22 -16.12 2.93
CA ASP A 10 2.99 -16.01 4.38
C ASP A 10 2.23 -14.72 4.74
N LEU A 11 2.64 -13.59 4.16
CA LEU A 11 1.97 -12.30 4.39
C LEU A 11 0.51 -12.32 3.94
N THR A 12 0.21 -13.00 2.84
CA THR A 12 -1.16 -13.09 2.31
C THR A 12 -2.03 -13.93 3.23
N GLU A 13 -1.51 -15.02 3.78
CA GLU A 13 -2.21 -15.79 4.82
C GLU A 13 -2.48 -14.96 6.08
N LEU A 14 -1.49 -14.18 6.54
CA LEU A 14 -1.64 -13.31 7.71
C LEU A 14 -2.72 -12.25 7.51
N PHE A 15 -2.80 -11.65 6.31
CA PHE A 15 -3.87 -10.70 5.98
C PHE A 15 -5.25 -11.31 6.13
N VAL A 16 -5.46 -12.54 5.65
CA VAL A 16 -6.73 -13.25 5.80
C VAL A 16 -7.01 -13.59 7.27
N ARG A 17 -6.02 -14.14 7.98
CA ARG A 17 -6.14 -14.52 9.40
C ARG A 17 -6.51 -13.34 10.30
N TRP A 18 -6.00 -12.15 10.00
CA TRP A 18 -6.29 -10.93 10.75
C TRP A 18 -7.45 -10.11 10.18
N ASN A 19 -8.14 -10.61 9.15
CA ASN A 19 -9.23 -9.91 8.46
C ASN A 19 -8.83 -8.50 7.97
N LEU A 20 -7.57 -8.36 7.55
CA LEU A 20 -6.98 -7.12 7.07
C LEU A 20 -7.02 -7.08 5.54
N HIS A 21 -7.99 -6.34 5.00
CA HIS A 21 -8.07 -6.11 3.57
C HIS A 21 -7.20 -4.91 3.16
N PRO A 22 -6.35 -5.02 2.13
CA PRO A 22 -5.52 -3.92 1.64
C PRO A 22 -6.30 -2.63 1.37
N ASP A 23 -7.55 -2.76 0.90
CA ASP A 23 -8.42 -1.61 0.64
C ASP A 23 -8.73 -0.77 1.87
N LYS A 24 -8.74 -1.38 3.06
CA LYS A 24 -8.94 -0.69 4.34
C LYS A 24 -7.63 -0.14 4.94
N LEU A 25 -6.49 -0.68 4.50
CA LEU A 25 -5.17 -0.24 4.94
C LEU A 25 -4.70 1.00 4.18
N VAL A 26 -5.06 1.11 2.89
CA VAL A 26 -4.71 2.24 2.03
C VAL A 26 -5.51 3.47 2.44
N THR A 27 -4.80 4.46 2.99
CA THR A 27 -5.37 5.74 3.42
C THR A 27 -5.48 6.76 2.29
N HIS A 28 -4.57 6.71 1.32
CA HIS A 28 -4.52 7.66 0.21
C HIS A 28 -4.20 6.95 -1.09
N ARG A 29 -4.91 7.32 -2.17
CA ARG A 29 -4.74 6.77 -3.51
C ARG A 29 -4.44 7.91 -4.48
N PHE A 30 -3.39 7.74 -5.28
CA PHE A 30 -2.99 8.71 -6.30
C PHE A 30 -2.88 8.02 -7.66
N PRO A 31 -3.32 8.67 -8.74
CA PRO A 31 -3.03 8.19 -10.08
C PRO A 31 -1.52 8.31 -10.39
N LEU A 32 -1.02 7.56 -11.37
CA LEU A 32 0.42 7.54 -11.68
C LEU A 32 0.98 8.93 -12.01
N GLU A 33 0.18 9.77 -12.67
CA GLU A 33 0.55 11.14 -13.05
C GLU A 33 0.84 12.03 -11.83
N ARG A 34 0.28 11.68 -10.67
CA ARG A 34 0.46 12.39 -9.39
C ARG A 34 1.40 11.65 -8.43
N ALA A 35 2.26 10.77 -8.94
CA ALA A 35 3.22 10.03 -8.13
C ALA A 35 4.12 10.96 -7.29
N LYS A 36 4.52 12.12 -7.82
CA LYS A 36 5.31 13.11 -7.08
C LYS A 36 4.61 13.56 -5.79
N GLU A 37 3.34 13.95 -5.89
CA GLU A 37 2.54 14.37 -4.74
C GLU A 37 2.34 13.23 -3.74
N ALA A 38 2.20 11.99 -4.23
CA ALA A 38 2.11 10.80 -3.38
C ALA A 38 3.38 10.61 -2.53
N TYR A 39 4.56 10.81 -3.12
CA TYR A 39 5.84 10.72 -2.40
C TYR A 39 6.04 11.89 -1.44
N GLU A 40 5.72 13.12 -1.83
CA GLU A 40 5.80 14.29 -0.93
C GLU A 40 4.88 14.13 0.29
N LEU A 41 3.66 13.61 0.06
CA LEU A 41 2.71 13.31 1.11
C LEU A 41 3.22 12.19 2.05
N PHE A 42 3.85 11.16 1.50
CA PHE A 42 4.46 10.10 2.30
C PHE A 42 5.66 10.61 3.12
N ASP A 43 6.51 11.45 2.54
CA ASP A 43 7.67 12.07 3.19
C ASP A 43 7.28 13.00 4.35
N SER A 44 6.10 13.63 4.27
CA SER A 44 5.57 14.48 5.35
C SER A 44 5.37 13.75 6.69
N GLY A 45 5.38 12.41 6.70
CA GLY A 45 5.31 11.57 7.91
C GLY A 45 3.96 11.58 8.64
N LYS A 46 2.98 12.35 8.16
CA LYS A 46 1.63 12.48 8.76
C LYS A 46 0.59 11.55 8.13
N THR A 47 1.02 10.43 7.56
CA THR A 47 0.17 9.64 6.66
C THR A 47 0.30 8.14 6.90
N GLY A 48 -0.75 7.40 6.53
CA GLY A 48 -0.76 5.94 6.59
C GLY A 48 -0.19 5.33 5.31
N LYS A 49 -0.82 4.25 4.82
CA LYS A 49 -0.41 3.64 3.55
C LYS A 49 -0.88 4.49 2.37
N VAL A 50 0.06 4.86 1.50
CA VAL A 50 -0.22 5.52 0.21
C VAL A 50 -0.09 4.48 -0.91
N ALA A 51 -1.03 4.47 -1.85
CA ALA A 51 -1.00 3.60 -3.02
C ALA A 51 -1.05 4.41 -4.32
N ILE A 52 -0.24 4.03 -5.29
CA ILE A 52 -0.31 4.55 -6.65
C ILE A 52 -1.18 3.59 -7.46
N THR A 53 -2.21 4.11 -8.12
CA THR A 53 -3.20 3.35 -8.87
C THR A 53 -3.10 3.66 -10.35
N TRP A 54 -3.31 2.64 -11.20
CA TRP A 54 -3.48 2.81 -12.63
C TRP A 54 -4.97 2.79 -12.97
N PRO A 55 -5.48 3.66 -13.86
CA PRO A 55 -6.88 3.60 -14.27
C PRO A 55 -7.20 2.21 -14.85
N SER A 56 -8.34 1.66 -14.43
CA SER A 56 -8.90 0.38 -14.90
C SER A 56 -9.78 0.60 -16.12
#